data_AF-A0A4Y7WGI3-F1
#
_entry.id   AF-A0A4Y7WGI3-F1
#
_cell.length_a   1.000
_cell.length_b   1.000
_cell.length_c   1.000
_cell.angle_alpha   90.00
_cell.angle_beta   90.00
_cell.angle_gamma   90.00
#
_symmetry.space_group_name_H-M   'P 1'
#
loop_
_entity.id
_entity.type
_entity.pdbx_description
1 polymer ?
#
loop_
_entity_poly.entity_id
_entity_poly.type
_entity_poly.pdbx_seq_one_letter_code
_entity_poly.pdbx_strand_id
1 'polypeptide(L)'
;MTVYLLTETFDEQSSMSPQVQHIRKHKDSIRAHANIVLCTSSYLTESDDAALLYDALQKSSWPNQAVLMINDDTVLSYNVHITLLSFIRYMRAIILPNLMLQQLTGEQNESQAIRKIFQNQQLTTLYLSHQKTYVRFTKNSTNGTEPRSIQQVITELQHDL
;
A
#
# COMPACT_ATOMS: atom_id res chain seq x y z
N MET A 1 14.89 -5.85 -3.81
CA MET A 1 13.64 -5.13 -3.51
C MET A 1 13.82 -4.48 -2.15
N THR A 2 13.76 -3.16 -2.06
CA THR A 2 13.86 -2.42 -0.80
C THR A 2 12.44 -2.15 -0.32
N VAL A 3 12.12 -2.48 0.93
CA VAL A 3 10.83 -2.06 1.52
C VAL A 3 11.05 -0.70 2.15
N TYR A 4 10.30 0.30 1.72
CA TYR A 4 10.31 1.61 2.35
C TYR A 4 9.17 1.69 3.34
N LEU A 5 9.53 1.88 4.60
CA LEU A 5 8.59 2.15 5.67
C LEU A 5 8.47 3.66 5.84
N LEU A 6 7.27 4.20 5.62
CA LEU A 6 6.93 5.59 5.83
C LEU A 6 6.09 5.72 7.10
N THR A 7 6.76 6.05 8.20
CA THR A 7 6.12 6.42 9.47
C THR A 7 6.65 7.78 9.93
N GLU A 8 5.83 8.51 10.66
CA GLU A 8 6.24 9.75 11.33
C GLU A 8 6.78 9.48 12.74
N THR A 9 6.26 8.46 13.41
CA THR A 9 6.68 8.07 14.76
C THR A 9 7.85 7.10 14.71
N PHE A 10 8.96 7.56 15.28
CA PHE A 10 10.18 6.84 15.53
C PHE A 10 9.99 6.00 16.80
N ASP A 11 9.90 4.68 16.68
CA ASP A 11 10.17 3.80 17.82
C ASP A 11 11.54 3.15 17.59
N GLU A 12 12.57 3.64 18.30
CA GLU A 12 13.93 3.08 18.28
C GLU A 12 13.98 1.59 18.67
N GLN A 13 12.88 1.03 19.18
CA GLN A 13 12.76 -0.38 19.54
C GLN A 13 12.16 -1.27 18.43
N SER A 14 11.70 -0.68 17.32
CA SER A 14 11.15 -1.43 16.20
C SER A 14 12.28 -2.02 15.36
N SER A 15 12.85 -3.13 15.82
CA SER A 15 13.81 -3.97 15.10
C SER A 15 13.15 -4.65 13.89
N MET A 16 12.65 -3.87 12.94
CA MET A 16 12.25 -4.37 11.63
C MET A 16 13.52 -4.69 10.84
N SER A 17 13.56 -5.89 10.28
CA SER A 17 14.69 -6.57 9.65
C SER A 17 15.55 -5.68 8.72
N PRO A 18 16.83 -6.05 8.42
CA PRO A 18 17.76 -5.29 7.56
C PRO A 18 17.27 -4.92 6.14
N GLN A 19 16.06 -5.32 5.73
CA GLN A 19 15.44 -5.04 4.44
C GLN A 19 14.53 -3.80 4.43
N VAL A 20 14.27 -3.18 5.59
CA VAL A 20 13.42 -1.99 5.72
C VAL A 20 14.30 -0.75 5.82
N GLN A 21 14.30 0.09 4.77
CA GLN A 21 15.00 1.37 4.80
C GLN A 21 14.01 2.47 5.22
N HIS A 22 14.32 3.15 6.31
CA HIS A 22 13.60 4.36 6.72
C HIS A 22 13.99 5.51 5.79
N ILE A 23 13.01 6.16 5.16
CA ILE A 23 13.29 7.31 4.29
C ILE A 23 13.51 8.55 5.17
N ARG A 24 14.73 8.73 5.68
CA ARG A 24 15.23 10.07 6.03
C ARG A 24 15.90 10.66 4.78
N LYS A 25 15.29 11.70 4.21
CA LYS A 25 15.96 12.71 3.35
C LYS A 25 16.59 12.25 2.02
N HIS A 26 16.07 11.26 1.30
CA HIS A 26 16.58 10.97 -0.05
C HIS A 26 15.50 10.94 -1.14
N LYS A 27 15.25 12.13 -1.71
CA LYS A 27 14.58 12.37 -3.00
C LYS A 27 15.16 11.51 -4.15
N ASP A 28 16.41 11.07 -4.01
CA ASP A 28 17.13 10.28 -5.01
C ASP A 28 17.11 8.76 -4.76
N SER A 29 16.81 8.29 -3.53
CA SER A 29 16.82 6.84 -3.22
C SER A 29 15.59 6.12 -3.75
N ILE A 30 14.42 6.78 -3.66
CA ILE A 30 13.14 6.24 -4.13
C ILE A 30 13.15 6.00 -5.65
N ARG A 31 14.02 6.69 -6.39
CA ARG A 31 14.10 6.61 -7.85
C ARG A 31 14.70 5.31 -8.39
N ALA A 32 15.36 4.51 -7.57
CA ALA A 32 16.32 3.54 -8.10
C ALA A 32 15.88 2.06 -8.07
N HIS A 33 14.95 1.63 -7.22
CA HIS A 33 14.68 0.18 -7.08
C HIS A 33 13.18 -0.09 -6.82
N ALA A 34 12.70 -1.26 -7.24
CA ALA A 34 11.31 -1.69 -7.08
C ALA A 34 10.98 -1.84 -5.60
N ASN A 35 10.12 -0.99 -5.03
CA ASN A 35 10.07 -0.82 -3.58
C ASN A 35 8.63 -0.69 -3.05
N ILE A 36 8.22 -1.63 -2.20
CA ILE A 36 6.95 -1.57 -1.48
C ILE A 36 6.96 -0.33 -0.59
N VAL A 37 5.91 0.46 -0.65
CA VAL A 37 5.67 1.65 0.16
C VAL A 37 4.68 1.31 1.27
N LEU A 38 5.15 1.24 2.52
CA LEU A 38 4.29 1.04 3.68
C LEU A 38 3.91 2.38 4.28
N CYS A 39 2.62 2.69 4.37
CA CYS A 39 2.10 3.96 4.89
C CYS A 39 1.30 3.74 6.17
N THR A 40 1.57 4.55 7.20
CA THR A 40 0.76 4.66 8.42
C THR A 40 -0.28 5.78 8.31
N SER A 41 -1.30 5.77 9.17
CA SER A 41 -2.26 6.89 9.33
C SER A 41 -1.56 8.23 9.56
N SER A 42 -0.59 8.27 10.49
CA SER A 42 0.16 9.48 10.85
C SER A 42 0.89 10.09 9.65
N TYR A 43 1.57 9.25 8.86
CA TYR A 43 2.23 9.72 7.64
C TYR A 43 1.25 10.40 6.67
N LEU A 44 0.03 9.89 6.55
CA LEU A 44 -0.97 10.41 5.61
C LEU A 44 -1.66 11.70 6.09
N THR A 45 -1.62 12.01 7.40
CA THR A 45 -2.32 13.16 7.99
C THR A 45 -1.42 14.30 8.41
N GLU A 46 -0.22 14.00 8.90
CA GLU A 46 0.61 14.95 9.65
C GLU A 46 1.92 15.28 8.93
N SER A 47 2.38 14.39 8.05
CA SER A 47 3.69 14.51 7.41
C SER A 47 3.63 15.29 6.08
N ASP A 48 4.35 16.42 6.03
CA ASP A 48 4.64 17.17 4.79
C ASP A 48 5.28 16.29 3.70
N ASP A 49 5.97 15.22 4.10
CA ASP A 49 6.59 14.28 3.16
C ASP A 49 5.55 13.47 2.35
N ALA A 50 4.29 13.36 2.79
CA ALA A 50 3.24 12.71 2.02
C ALA A 50 2.87 13.51 0.77
N ALA A 51 2.79 14.84 0.89
CA ALA A 51 2.58 15.72 -0.24
C ALA A 51 3.76 15.64 -1.22
N LEU A 52 4.99 15.61 -0.71
CA LEU A 52 6.20 15.47 -1.53
C LEU A 52 6.30 14.13 -2.25
N LEU A 53 5.91 13.03 -1.60
CA LEU A 53 5.87 11.71 -2.20
C LEU A 53 4.79 11.63 -3.29
N TYR A 54 3.62 12.19 -3.03
CA TYR A 54 2.56 12.29 -4.02
C TYR A 54 3.02 13.09 -5.26
N ASP A 55 3.64 14.24 -5.04
CA ASP A 55 4.25 15.05 -6.10
C ASP A 55 5.30 14.27 -6.89
N ALA A 56 6.11 13.45 -6.21
CA ALA A 56 7.09 12.59 -6.86
C ALA A 56 6.39 11.52 -7.72
N LEU A 57 5.38 10.82 -7.18
CA LEU A 57 4.60 9.82 -7.91
C LEU A 57 3.95 10.38 -9.18
N GLN A 58 3.49 11.64 -9.14
CA GLN A 58 2.94 12.32 -10.32
C GLN A 58 4.00 12.65 -11.38
N LYS A 59 5.16 13.12 -10.94
CA LYS A 59 6.21 13.67 -11.83
C LYS A 59 7.16 12.61 -12.38
N SER A 60 7.28 11.47 -11.71
CA SER A 60 8.16 10.39 -12.15
C SER A 60 7.36 9.24 -12.73
N SER A 61 7.85 8.68 -13.84
CA SER A 61 7.42 7.39 -14.36
C SER A 61 7.91 6.30 -13.41
N TRP A 62 7.31 6.21 -12.22
CA TRP A 62 7.60 5.10 -11.34
C TRP A 62 7.31 3.82 -12.12
N PRO A 63 8.22 2.84 -12.10
CA PRO A 63 7.95 1.59 -12.75
C PRO A 63 6.64 1.01 -12.20
N ASN A 64 5.91 0.26 -13.05
CA ASN A 64 4.63 -0.43 -12.79
C ASN A 64 4.73 -1.45 -11.63
N GLN A 65 5.12 -1.00 -10.44
CA GLN A 65 5.81 -1.80 -9.44
C GLN A 65 5.60 -1.23 -8.02
N ALA A 66 5.00 -0.04 -7.91
CA ALA A 66 4.66 0.56 -6.62
C ALA A 66 3.56 -0.24 -5.92
N VAL A 67 3.81 -0.60 -4.67
CA VAL A 67 2.86 -1.31 -3.80
C VAL A 67 2.58 -0.42 -2.62
N LEU A 68 1.30 -0.21 -2.30
CA LEU A 68 0.88 0.49 -1.09
C LEU A 68 0.45 -0.53 -0.03
N MET A 69 1.06 -0.52 1.14
CA MET A 69 0.61 -1.31 2.28
C MET A 69 0.10 -0.39 3.38
N ILE A 70 -1.13 -0.64 3.84
CA ILE A 70 -1.75 0.09 4.94
C ILE A 70 -1.77 -0.79 6.19
N ASN A 71 -1.39 -0.20 7.31
CA ASN A 71 -1.34 -0.90 8.59
C ASN A 71 -2.74 -1.09 9.19
N ASP A 72 -2.92 -2.17 9.95
CA ASP A 72 -4.20 -2.56 10.56
C ASP A 72 -4.71 -1.54 11.61
N ASP A 73 -3.82 -0.71 12.16
CA ASP A 73 -4.12 0.36 13.13
C ASP A 73 -4.52 1.70 12.49
N THR A 74 -4.53 1.78 11.16
CA THR A 74 -4.82 3.03 10.44
C THR A 74 -6.29 3.40 10.59
N VAL A 75 -6.55 4.55 11.24
CA VAL A 75 -7.91 5.10 11.36
C VAL A 75 -8.26 5.94 10.12
N LEU A 76 -9.36 5.59 9.45
CA LEU A 76 -9.87 6.29 8.27
C LEU A 76 -10.62 7.59 8.63
N SER A 77 -9.88 8.69 8.80
CA SER A 77 -10.46 10.03 8.78
C SER A 77 -10.75 10.48 7.35
N TYR A 78 -11.51 11.57 7.18
CA TYR A 78 -11.79 12.18 5.87
C TYR A 78 -10.50 12.52 5.11
N ASN A 79 -9.51 13.09 5.80
CA ASN A 79 -8.23 13.45 5.18
C ASN A 79 -7.43 12.20 4.78
N VAL A 80 -7.34 11.19 5.65
CA VAL A 80 -6.71 9.90 5.33
C VAL A 80 -7.35 9.27 4.10
N HIS A 81 -8.69 9.28 4.03
CA HIS A 81 -9.43 8.71 2.92
C HIS A 81 -9.06 9.38 1.59
N ILE A 82 -9.10 10.71 1.52
CA ILE A 82 -8.77 11.46 0.31
C ILE A 82 -7.32 11.24 -0.12
N THR A 83 -6.40 11.27 0.84
CA THR A 83 -4.99 11.04 0.57
C THR A 83 -4.79 9.63 0.01
N LEU A 84 -5.35 8.60 0.64
CA LEU A 84 -5.27 7.21 0.16
C LEU A 84 -5.81 7.06 -1.27
N LEU A 85 -6.99 7.59 -1.57
CA LEU A 85 -7.55 7.54 -2.92
C LEU A 85 -6.64 8.21 -3.96
N SER A 86 -5.90 9.24 -3.57
CA SER A 86 -4.93 9.93 -4.43
C SER A 86 -3.70 9.03 -4.70
N PHE A 87 -3.15 8.39 -3.68
CA PHE A 87 -2.03 7.45 -3.83
C PHE A 87 -2.39 6.22 -4.66
N ILE A 88 -3.57 5.62 -4.43
CA ILE A 88 -4.03 4.39 -5.10
C ILE A 88 -4.00 4.51 -6.63
N ARG A 89 -4.16 5.71 -7.19
CA ARG A 89 -4.08 6.00 -8.65
C ARG A 89 -2.73 5.66 -9.28
N TYR A 90 -1.68 5.56 -8.48
CA TYR A 90 -0.31 5.34 -8.94
C TYR A 90 0.24 3.97 -8.51
N MET A 91 -0.58 3.14 -7.87
CA MET A 91 -0.15 1.87 -7.30
C MET A 91 -0.59 0.70 -8.18
N ARG A 92 0.33 -0.24 -8.41
CA ARG A 92 0.02 -1.50 -9.09
C ARG A 92 -0.65 -2.49 -8.14
N ALA A 93 -0.20 -2.52 -6.89
CA ALA A 93 -0.78 -3.39 -5.88
C ALA A 93 -1.07 -2.64 -4.60
N ILE A 94 -2.06 -3.14 -3.86
CA ILE A 94 -2.36 -2.62 -2.53
C ILE A 94 -2.58 -3.76 -1.54
N ILE A 95 -2.14 -3.56 -0.30
CA ILE A 95 -2.38 -4.43 0.84
C ILE A 95 -3.20 -3.61 1.85
N LEU A 96 -4.41 -4.08 2.17
CA LEU A 96 -5.38 -3.38 3.02
C LEU A 96 -5.95 -4.31 4.09
N PRO A 97 -6.28 -3.80 5.28
CA PRO A 97 -7.20 -4.47 6.19
C PRO A 97 -8.58 -4.66 5.55
N ASN A 98 -9.20 -5.83 5.75
CA ASN A 98 -10.48 -6.14 5.08
C ASN A 98 -11.56 -5.06 5.32
N LEU A 99 -11.72 -4.63 6.57
CA LEU A 99 -12.69 -3.60 6.96
C LEU A 99 -12.43 -2.25 6.25
N MET A 100 -11.17 -1.98 5.91
CA MET A 100 -10.75 -0.75 5.28
C MET A 100 -11.19 -0.67 3.81
N LEU A 101 -11.31 -1.81 3.12
CA LEU A 101 -11.75 -1.85 1.73
C LEU A 101 -13.18 -1.30 1.58
N GLN A 102 -14.10 -1.74 2.45
CA GLN A 102 -15.48 -1.27 2.44
C GLN A 102 -15.56 0.23 2.73
N GLN A 103 -14.78 0.71 3.71
CA GLN A 103 -14.72 2.13 4.05
C GLN A 103 -14.14 2.99 2.91
N LEU A 104 -13.10 2.52 2.23
CA LEU A 104 -12.49 3.21 1.08
C LEU A 104 -13.42 3.27 -0.14
N THR A 105 -14.20 2.22 -0.35
CA THR A 105 -15.05 2.10 -1.54
C THR A 105 -16.47 2.62 -1.29
N GLY A 106 -16.90 2.74 -0.03
CA GLY A 106 -18.28 3.04 0.35
C GLY A 106 -19.25 1.88 0.10
N GLU A 107 -18.73 0.69 -0.24
CA GLU A 107 -19.54 -0.49 -0.56
C GLU A 107 -19.76 -1.35 0.68
N GLN A 108 -20.99 -1.83 0.87
CA GLN A 108 -21.32 -2.74 1.97
C GLN A 108 -20.96 -4.20 1.64
N ASN A 109 -20.97 -4.56 0.35
CA ASN A 109 -20.66 -5.91 -0.11
C ASN A 109 -19.20 -6.01 -0.52
N GLU A 110 -18.47 -6.99 0.01
CA GLU A 110 -17.05 -7.20 -0.27
C GLU A 110 -16.77 -7.40 -1.78
N SER A 111 -17.58 -8.18 -2.48
CA SER A 111 -17.41 -8.41 -3.92
C SER A 111 -17.63 -7.13 -4.74
N GLN A 112 -18.57 -6.26 -4.33
CA GLN A 112 -18.74 -4.94 -4.95
C GLN A 112 -17.56 -4.02 -4.64
N ALA A 113 -17.07 -4.02 -3.40
CA ALA A 113 -15.90 -3.26 -2.97
C ALA A 113 -14.65 -3.65 -3.79
N ILE A 114 -14.40 -4.97 -3.94
CA ILE A 114 -13.29 -5.51 -4.75
C ILE A 114 -13.42 -5.07 -6.21
N ARG A 115 -14.63 -5.15 -6.80
CA ARG A 115 -14.84 -4.70 -8.18
C ARG A 115 -14.59 -3.21 -8.33
N LYS A 116 -15.04 -2.40 -7.35
CA LYS A 116 -14.90 -0.95 -7.38
C LYS A 116 -13.45 -0.51 -7.25
N ILE A 117 -12.67 -1.12 -6.35
CA ILE A 117 -11.25 -0.74 -6.21
C ILE A 117 -10.45 -1.04 -7.49
N PHE A 118 -10.79 -2.10 -8.23
CA PHE A 118 -10.17 -2.43 -9.52
C PHE A 118 -10.65 -1.58 -10.71
N GLN A 119 -11.62 -0.69 -10.53
CA GLN A 119 -11.93 0.34 -11.55
C GLN A 119 -10.76 1.32 -11.73
N ASN A 120 -9.84 1.37 -10.76
CA ASN A 120 -8.56 2.04 -10.92
C ASN A 120 -7.76 1.39 -12.06
N GLN A 121 -7.27 2.22 -12.99
CA GLN A 121 -6.59 1.72 -14.19
C GLN A 121 -5.26 1.05 -13.87
N GLN A 122 -4.50 1.57 -12.89
CA GLN A 122 -3.16 1.09 -12.56
C GLN A 122 -3.18 -0.12 -11.62
N LEU A 123 -4.21 -0.25 -10.78
CA LEU A 123 -4.29 -1.33 -9.80
C LEU A 123 -4.58 -2.69 -10.47
N THR A 124 -3.65 -3.63 -10.34
CA THR A 124 -3.79 -5.01 -10.85
C THR A 124 -4.01 -6.04 -9.75
N THR A 125 -3.53 -5.74 -8.53
CA THR A 125 -3.48 -6.71 -7.43
C THR A 125 -3.97 -6.07 -6.12
N LEU A 126 -4.77 -6.80 -5.35
CA LEU A 126 -5.24 -6.44 -4.03
C LEU A 126 -4.96 -7.59 -3.08
N TYR A 127 -4.40 -7.30 -1.91
CA TYR A 127 -4.33 -8.23 -0.79
C TYR A 127 -5.19 -7.70 0.34
N LEU A 128 -6.14 -8.51 0.83
CA LEU A 128 -6.93 -8.19 2.02
C LEU A 128 -6.35 -8.94 3.22
N SER A 129 -5.96 -8.20 4.26
CA SER A 129 -5.50 -8.76 5.52
C SER A 129 -6.69 -9.16 6.40
N HIS A 130 -6.61 -10.36 6.96
CA HIS A 130 -7.50 -10.85 8.00
C HIS A 130 -6.69 -11.65 9.02
N GLN A 131 -6.59 -11.14 10.26
CA GLN A 131 -5.88 -11.82 11.36
C GLN A 131 -4.46 -12.29 10.98
N LYS A 132 -3.67 -11.43 10.33
CA LYS A 132 -2.30 -11.70 9.84
C LYS A 132 -2.19 -12.68 8.66
N THR A 133 -3.30 -13.07 8.05
CA THR A 133 -3.32 -13.77 6.76
C THR A 133 -3.77 -12.83 5.65
N TYR A 134 -3.32 -13.08 4.42
CA TYR A 134 -3.57 -12.19 3.28
C TYR A 134 -4.21 -12.95 2.13
N VAL A 135 -5.39 -12.51 1.69
CA VAL A 135 -6.11 -13.10 0.55
C VAL A 135 -5.84 -12.24 -0.68
N ARG A 136 -5.26 -12.84 -1.73
CA ARG A 136 -4.96 -12.15 -2.99
C ARG A 136 -6.17 -12.17 -3.92
N PHE A 137 -6.45 -11.01 -4.48
CA PHE A 137 -7.38 -10.75 -5.56
C PHE A 137 -6.63 -10.07 -6.71
N THR A 138 -7.08 -10.31 -7.94
CA THR A 138 -6.52 -9.65 -9.13
C THR A 138 -7.63 -9.08 -9.97
N LYS A 139 -7.31 -8.10 -10.82
CA LYS A 139 -8.26 -7.49 -11.74
C LYS A 139 -8.99 -8.51 -12.63
N ASN A 140 -8.33 -9.62 -12.97
CA ASN A 140 -8.86 -10.68 -13.81
C ASN A 140 -9.49 -11.85 -13.02
N SER A 141 -9.25 -11.92 -11.72
CA SER A 141 -9.81 -12.94 -10.83
C SER A 141 -10.16 -12.31 -9.49
N THR A 142 -11.44 -12.00 -9.31
CA THR A 142 -12.00 -11.45 -8.07
C THR A 142 -12.40 -12.53 -7.07
N ASN A 143 -12.11 -13.80 -7.36
CA ASN A 143 -12.27 -14.88 -6.39
C ASN A 143 -11.01 -14.93 -5.55
N GLY A 144 -11.18 -14.81 -4.22
CA GLY A 144 -10.07 -14.88 -3.28
C GLY A 144 -9.32 -16.19 -3.45
N THR A 145 -8.00 -16.09 -3.58
CA THR A 145 -7.11 -17.26 -3.61
C THR A 145 -6.70 -17.64 -2.19
N GLU A 146 -5.94 -18.73 -2.04
CA GLU A 146 -5.57 -19.25 -0.72
C GLU A 146 -4.90 -18.21 0.20
N PRO A 147 -5.13 -18.28 1.54
CA PRO A 147 -4.51 -17.36 2.48
C PRO A 147 -2.98 -17.45 2.44
N ARG A 148 -2.32 -16.28 2.46
CA ARG A 148 -0.86 -16.14 2.44
C ARG A 148 -0.33 -15.57 3.74
N SER A 149 0.92 -15.88 4.07
CA SER A 149 1.72 -15.11 5.03
C SER A 149 2.24 -13.82 4.38
N ILE A 150 2.65 -12.85 5.19
CA ILE A 150 3.26 -11.62 4.66
C ILE A 150 4.54 -11.90 3.86
N GLN A 151 5.33 -12.92 4.24
CA GLN A 151 6.52 -13.32 3.48
C GLN A 151 6.16 -13.83 2.08
N GLN A 152 5.08 -14.59 1.95
CA GLN A 152 4.59 -15.04 0.65
C GLN A 152 4.09 -13.87 -0.19
N VAL A 153 3.34 -12.94 0.40
CA VAL A 153 2.88 -11.72 -0.29
C VAL A 153 4.08 -10.91 -0.82
N ILE A 154 5.10 -10.69 0.01
CA ILE A 154 6.32 -9.99 -0.40
C ILE A 154 7.03 -10.74 -1.52
N THR A 155 7.12 -12.08 -1.45
CA THR A 155 7.77 -12.91 -2.47
C THR A 155 7.02 -12.89 -3.80
N GLU A 156 5.69 -12.94 -3.77
CA GLU A 156 4.85 -12.85 -4.97
C GLU A 156 4.95 -11.46 -5.60
N LEU A 157 4.90 -10.42 -4.77
CA LEU A 157 5.16 -9.07 -5.24
C LEU A 157 6.56 -8.97 -5.84
N GLN A 158 7.57 -9.67 -5.35
CA GLN A 158 8.91 -9.71 -5.98
C GLN A 158 8.96 -10.41 -7.33
N HIS A 159 8.15 -11.45 -7.57
CA HIS A 159 8.18 -12.24 -8.80
C HIS A 159 7.28 -11.69 -9.90
N ASP A 160 6.20 -10.99 -9.54
CA ASP A 160 5.34 -10.28 -10.47
C ASP A 160 5.99 -8.97 -10.99
N LEU A 161 7.17 -8.58 -10.46
CA LEU A 161 7.96 -7.38 -10.82
C LEU A 161 8.97 -7.65 -11.93
#